data_AF-A0AAW9LGW8-F1
#
_entry.id   AF-A0AAW9LGW8-F1
#
_cell.length_a   1.000
_cell.length_b   1.000
_cell.length_c   1.000
_cell.angle_alpha   90.00
_cell.angle_beta   90.00
_cell.angle_gamma   90.00
#
_symmetry.space_group_name_H-M   'P 1'
#
loop_
_entity.id
_entity.type
_entity.pdbx_description
1 polymer ?
#
loop_
_entity_poly.entity_id
_entity_poly.type
_entity_poly.pdbx_seq_one_letter_code
_entity_poly.pdbx_strand_id
1 'polypeptide(L)' 'MKLRNVPVVSYVFEAGADDRVFDSLLLVGPIVIGVIVVLDRSLFTEALAVAYLAVFVTYVLYQGIQE' A
#
# COMPACT_ATOMS: atom_id res chain seq x y z
N MET A 1 17.26 -5.81 11.12
CA MET A 1 17.70 -4.47 10.66
C MET A 1 16.46 -3.66 10.34
N LYS A 2 16.34 -2.43 10.87
CA LYS A 2 15.12 -1.60 10.77
C LYS A 2 14.94 -1.12 9.34
N LEU A 3 13.86 -1.54 8.67
CA LEU A 3 13.40 -1.06 7.35
C LEU A 3 13.16 0.48 7.29
N ARG A 4 13.28 1.16 8.43
CA ARG A 4 13.03 2.59 8.65
C ARG A 4 14.17 3.52 8.20
N ASN A 5 15.34 3.00 7.82
CA ASN A 5 16.50 3.82 7.45
C ASN A 5 16.66 4.05 5.94
N VAL A 6 15.68 3.68 5.13
CA VAL A 6 15.69 3.98 3.70
C VAL A 6 15.03 5.34 3.49
N PRO A 7 15.75 6.39 3.04
CA PRO A 7 15.26 7.77 3.02
C PRO A 7 14.01 7.97 2.14
N VAL A 8 13.82 7.12 1.13
CA VAL A 8 12.61 7.15 0.28
C VAL A 8 11.38 6.59 1.00
N VAL A 9 11.57 5.62 1.89
CA VAL A 9 10.49 4.97 2.64
C VAL A 9 10.09 5.84 3.84
N SER A 10 11.06 6.45 4.52
CA SER A 10 10.79 7.28 5.71
C SER A 10 9.89 8.48 5.40
N TYR A 11 10.02 9.11 4.23
CA TYR A 11 9.20 10.28 3.87
C TYR A 11 7.71 9.94 3.67
N VAL A 12 7.40 8.71 3.26
CA VAL A 12 6.03 8.23 3.12
C VAL A 12 5.41 7.90 4.49
N PHE A 13 6.21 7.35 5.41
CA PHE A 13 5.82 7.09 6.80
C PHE A 13 5.61 8.37 7.63
N GLU A 14 6.33 9.45 7.33
CA GLU A 14 6.30 10.67 8.13
C GLU A 14 5.28 11.70 7.60
N ALA A 15 4.81 11.50 6.36
CA ALA A 15 3.72 12.25 5.75
C ALA A 15 2.36 11.52 5.83
N GLY A 16 2.37 10.20 6.07
CA GLY A 16 1.17 9.42 6.39
C GLY A 16 0.73 9.69 7.83
N ALA A 17 -0.57 9.90 8.03
CA ALA A 17 -1.17 10.10 9.35
C ALA A 17 -0.73 9.00 10.33
N ASP A 18 -0.81 9.28 11.64
CA ASP A 18 -0.34 8.49 12.81
C ASP A 18 -0.88 7.03 12.90
N ASP A 19 -1.46 6.49 11.83
CA ASP A 19 -2.01 5.15 11.69
C ASP A 19 -1.08 4.21 10.92
N ARG A 20 -0.43 3.36 11.70
CA ARG A 20 0.51 2.32 11.26
C ARG A 20 -0.10 1.33 10.24
N VAL A 21 -1.42 1.18 10.19
CA VAL A 21 -2.09 0.31 9.20
C VAL A 21 -2.08 0.96 7.82
N PHE A 22 -2.31 2.28 7.73
CA PHE A 22 -2.24 3.03 6.48
C PHE A 22 -0.84 2.98 5.86
N ASP A 23 0.20 3.18 6.68
CA ASP A 23 1.60 3.10 6.26
C ASP A 23 1.96 1.71 5.71
N SER A 24 1.48 0.66 6.38
CA SER A 24 1.69 -0.71 5.95
C SER A 24 1.00 -0.97 4.60
N LEU A 25 -0.21 -0.43 4.40
CA LEU A 25 -0.95 -0.54 3.15
C LEU A 25 -0.20 0.16 2.02
N LEU A 26 0.29 1.39 2.25
CA LEU A 26 1.10 2.15 1.30
C LEU A 26 2.36 1.41 0.85
N LEU A 27 3.08 0.76 1.78
CA LEU A 27 4.26 -0.06 1.49
C LEU A 27 3.95 -1.33 0.69
N VAL A 28 2.75 -1.88 0.84
CA VAL A 28 2.31 -3.07 0.09
C VAL A 28 2.07 -2.71 -1.38
N GLY A 29 1.69 -1.47 -1.69
CA GLY A 29 1.48 -0.99 -3.07
C GLY A 29 2.66 -1.26 -4.02
N PRO A 30 3.89 -0.78 -3.72
CA PRO A 30 5.09 -1.07 -4.49
C PRO A 30 5.38 -2.57 -4.66
N ILE A 31 5.09 -3.38 -3.64
CA ILE A 31 5.27 -4.84 -3.69
C ILE A 31 4.28 -5.46 -4.67
N VAL A 32 3.00 -5.06 -4.61
CA VAL A 32 1.96 -5.51 -5.55
C VAL A 32 2.33 -5.13 -6.98
N ILE A 33 2.81 -3.90 -7.20
CA ILE A 33 3.28 -3.47 -8.53
C ILE A 33 4.46 -4.34 -8.99
N GLY A 34 5.44 -4.62 -8.12
CA GLY A 34 6.57 -5.52 -8.45
C GLY A 34 6.12 -6.93 -8.82
N VAL A 35 5.13 -7.48 -8.13
CA VAL A 35 4.52 -8.78 -8.42
C VAL A 35 3.87 -8.77 -9.81
N ILE A 36 3.10 -7.72 -10.14
CA ILE A 36 2.45 -7.57 -11.45
C ILE A 36 3.50 -7.48 -12.58
N VAL A 37 4.59 -6.74 -12.35
CA VAL A 37 5.68 -6.60 -13.33
C VAL A 37 6.37 -7.94 -13.60
N VAL A 38 6.56 -8.79 -12.58
CA VAL A 38 7.22 -10.09 -12.72
C VAL A 38 6.31 -11.16 -13.33
N LEU A 39 5.02 -11.16 -12.97
CA LEU A 39 4.05 -12.16 -13.41
C LEU A 39 3.40 -11.84 -14.77
N ASP A 40 3.76 -10.71 -15.36
CA ASP A 40 3.13 -10.12 -16.56
C ASP A 40 1.62 -9.86 -16.37
N ARG A 41 0.98 -9.17 -17.32
CA ARG A 41 -0.42 -8.80 -17.20
C ARG A 41 -1.32 -10.00 -17.48
N SER A 42 -1.76 -10.64 -16.40
CA SER A 42 -2.75 -11.73 -16.40
C SER A 42 -4.03 -11.35 -15.64
N LEU A 43 -5.13 -12.07 -15.90
CA LEU A 43 -6.39 -11.90 -15.15
C LEU A 43 -6.18 -12.01 -13.62
N PHE A 44 -5.22 -12.82 -13.19
CA PHE A 44 -4.88 -12.97 -11.78
C PHE A 44 -4.22 -11.70 -11.20
N THR A 45 -3.24 -11.13 -11.91
CA THR A 45 -2.58 -9.88 -11.50
C THR A 45 -3.54 -8.68 -11.53
N GLU A 46 -4.48 -8.67 -12.48
CA GLU A 46 -5.51 -7.63 -12.57
C GLU A 46 -6.51 -7.74 -11.39
N ALA A 47 -6.97 -8.95 -11.08
CA ALA A 47 -7.82 -9.19 -9.91
C ALA A 47 -7.12 -8.81 -8.59
N LEU A 48 -5.82 -9.12 -8.47
CA LEU A 48 -5.01 -8.76 -7.30
C LEU A 48 -4.89 -7.24 -7.13
N ALA A 49 -4.66 -6.51 -8.24
CA ALA A 49 -4.59 -5.06 -8.25
C ALA A 49 -5.92 -4.43 -7.82
N VAL A 50 -7.04 -4.92 -8.38
CA VAL A 50 -8.39 -4.44 -8.04
C VAL A 50 -8.70 -4.71 -6.57
N ALA A 51 -8.38 -5.90 -6.06
CA ALA A 51 -8.60 -6.24 -4.64
C ALA A 51 -7.78 -5.35 -3.71
N TYR A 52 -6.50 -5.12 -4.03
CA TYR A 52 -5.64 -4.22 -3.27
C TYR A 52 -6.21 -2.79 -3.25
N LEU A 53 -6.61 -2.26 -4.41
CA LEU A 53 -7.21 -0.93 -4.51
C LEU A 53 -8.51 -0.82 -3.73
N ALA A 54 -9.38 -1.83 -3.80
CA ALA A 54 -10.63 -1.85 -3.06
C ALA A 54 -10.38 -1.78 -1.55
N VAL A 55 -9.48 -2.61 -1.03
CA VAL A 55 -9.09 -2.59 0.39
C VAL A 55 -8.51 -1.24 0.77
N PHE A 56 -7.62 -0.68 -0.07
CA PHE A 56 -7.01 0.62 0.18
C PHE A 56 -8.06 1.74 0.27
N VAL A 57 -8.95 1.83 -0.70
CA VAL A 57 -10.01 2.85 -0.72
C VAL A 57 -10.98 2.67 0.43
N THR A 58 -11.44 1.44 0.71
CA THR A 58 -12.34 1.18 1.84
C THR A 58 -11.70 1.55 3.16
N TYR A 59 -10.42 1.21 3.35
CA TYR A 59 -9.70 1.55 4.58
C TYR A 59 -9.53 3.06 4.75
N VAL A 60 -9.15 3.78 3.69
CA VAL A 60 -9.07 5.25 3.68
C VAL A 60 -10.41 5.89 4.03
N LEU A 61 -11.50 5.41 3.42
CA LEU A 61 -12.84 5.93 3.69
C LEU A 61 -13.28 5.64 5.12
N TYR A 62 -12.98 4.44 5.65
CA TYR A 62 -13.30 4.08 7.03
C TYR A 62 -12.55 4.96 8.04
N GLN A 63 -11.25 5.14 7.82
CA GLN A 63 -10.42 6.00 8.65
C GLN A 63 -10.88 7.46 8.59
N GLY A 64 -11.17 7.99 7.39
CA GLY A 64 -11.69 9.35 7.22
C GLY A 64 -13.11 9.58 7.73
N ILE A 65 -13.87 8.53 8.08
CA ILE A 65 -15.16 8.63 8.79
C ILE A 65 -14.97 8.51 10.31
N GLN A 66 -13.86 7.90 10.77
CA GLN A 66 -13.55 7.74 12.19
C GLN A 66 -12.78 8.90 12.81
N GLU A 67 -12.15 9.76 12.00
CA GLU A 67 -11.63 11.07 12.39
C GLU A 67 -12.74 12.15 12.39
#